data_AF-A0A8H6Y5I6-F1
#
_entry.id   AF-A0A8H6Y5I6-F1
#
_cell.length_a   1.000
_cell.length_b   1.000
_cell.length_c   1.000
_cell.angle_alpha   90.00
_cell.angle_beta   90.00
_cell.angle_gamma   90.00
#
_symmetry.space_group_name_H-M   'P 1'
#
loop_
_entity.id
_entity.type
_entity.pdbx_description
1 polymer ?
#
loop_
_entity_poly.entity_id
_entity_poly.type
_entity_poly.pdbx_seq_one_letter_code
_entity_poly.pdbx_strand_id
1 'polypeptide(L)'
;MPGFKVHNRSNEIIFVSISKNSRPTGNAGEFEIKPFQHTEWQRDGWEDVVIRNKQNQKTSLWINRGGPALIHFDSMEKPLTIFNDYRPDPGFIINNLSPRTIMCFVSANSRPGGNSSWFTIPPGQNTSWVRGGWEAIAVKSQDEKQRKGDFIDNKGRQIKVDFLGFDEDFVVHEGPEDFIAAEHYEEAIRIADRSYAAGDSKASLPGGLTASIFKCDMLESLTTGKKGPSLADHNQIYTLALLINHLKYGLAEPGVVVSVTPDWVKVAAYSCEFDTIVVLGFPTKAIDLVAPNKMRPTVGTRLLIVSQFTYRGNNPNTQGVQADITMGPRTLDKWYNFHPLVAQFVSDDTHATLWKERMDEIDEDLWNDTWDYWLEWKARHGENFFRLGCPTKIKEMATTRVDSSLPGYTP
;
A
#
# COMPACT_ATOMS: atom_id res chain seq x y z
N MET A 1 24.72 8.75 11.37
CA MET A 1 24.91 7.29 11.24
C MET A 1 23.54 6.63 11.22
N PRO A 2 23.34 5.51 10.51
CA PRO A 2 22.09 4.75 10.55
C PRO A 2 21.78 4.30 11.99
N GLY A 3 20.52 4.40 12.39
CA GLY A 3 20.08 4.03 13.73
C GLY A 3 18.77 4.70 14.15
N PHE A 4 18.33 4.40 15.36
CA PHE A 4 17.15 5.05 15.92
C PHE A 4 17.34 5.38 17.39
N LYS A 5 16.59 6.39 17.83
CA LYS A 5 16.55 6.91 19.18
C LYS A 5 15.15 6.72 19.72
N VAL A 6 15.00 6.17 20.93
CA VAL A 6 13.72 6.16 21.64
C VAL A 6 13.82 7.18 22.76
N HIS A 7 12.93 8.16 22.75
CA HIS A 7 12.78 9.19 23.76
C HIS A 7 11.53 8.91 24.59
N ASN A 8 11.75 8.58 25.85
CA ASN A 8 10.67 8.44 26.82
C ASN A 8 10.25 9.83 27.30
N ARG A 9 9.10 10.33 26.84
CA ARG A 9 8.52 11.62 27.25
C ARG A 9 7.44 11.46 28.31
N SER A 10 7.26 10.24 28.81
CA SER A 10 6.31 9.92 29.88
C SER A 10 6.93 10.13 31.27
N ASN A 11 6.09 10.04 32.31
CA ASN A 11 6.51 9.98 33.71
C ASN A 11 6.85 8.56 34.19
N GLU A 12 6.79 7.55 33.31
CA GLU A 12 6.99 6.15 33.66
C GLU A 12 8.37 5.65 33.24
N ILE A 13 8.87 4.62 33.91
CA ILE A 13 10.03 3.86 33.42
C ILE A 13 9.54 2.89 32.35
N ILE A 14 10.19 2.90 31.19
CA ILE A 14 9.93 1.94 30.11
C ILE A 14 11.12 1.01 29.91
N PHE A 15 10.83 -0.15 29.34
CA PHE A 15 11.81 -1.13 28.88
C PHE A 15 11.61 -1.31 27.39
N VAL A 16 12.69 -1.14 26.64
CA VAL A 16 12.70 -1.26 25.18
C VAL A 16 13.43 -2.54 24.82
N SER A 17 12.80 -3.45 24.08
CA SER A 17 13.50 -4.54 23.40
C SER A 17 13.52 -4.29 21.90
N ILE A 18 14.60 -4.73 21.27
CA ILE A 18 14.84 -4.56 19.84
C ILE A 18 15.09 -5.94 19.27
N SER A 19 14.44 -6.27 18.16
CA SER A 19 14.68 -7.53 17.48
C SER A 19 16.15 -7.68 17.02
N LYS A 20 16.47 -8.86 16.49
CA LYS A 20 17.78 -9.13 15.89
C LYS A 20 17.70 -9.29 14.38
N ASN A 21 16.68 -8.70 13.77
CA ASN A 21 16.35 -8.92 12.37
C ASN A 21 17.45 -8.35 11.46
N SER A 22 18.01 -7.18 11.80
CA SER A 22 19.10 -6.57 11.04
C SER A 22 20.50 -6.99 11.50
N ARG A 23 20.64 -7.34 12.79
CA ARG A 23 21.92 -7.74 13.41
C ARG A 23 21.74 -8.98 14.29
N PRO A 24 22.01 -10.20 13.77
CA PRO A 24 21.87 -11.46 14.50
C PRO A 24 22.71 -11.54 15.79
N THR A 25 23.84 -10.82 15.82
CA THR A 25 24.76 -10.73 16.95
C THR A 25 24.40 -9.63 17.95
N GLY A 26 23.37 -8.82 17.68
CA GLY A 26 22.91 -7.76 18.58
C GLY A 26 22.36 -8.31 19.89
N ASN A 27 22.49 -7.55 20.98
CA ASN A 27 21.82 -7.88 22.25
C ASN A 27 20.30 -7.68 22.08
N ALA A 28 19.51 -8.73 22.28
CA ALA A 28 18.04 -8.67 22.32
C ALA A 28 17.51 -8.42 23.74
N GLY A 29 18.40 -8.00 24.65
CA GLY A 29 18.03 -7.61 26.00
C GLY A 29 17.06 -6.43 25.99
N GLU A 30 16.41 -6.27 27.13
CA GLU A 30 15.58 -5.12 27.41
C GLU A 30 16.44 -3.98 27.98
N PHE A 31 16.25 -2.78 27.43
CA PHE A 31 16.94 -1.58 27.81
C PHE A 31 15.99 -0.68 28.61
N GLU A 32 16.31 -0.39 29.87
CA GLU A 32 15.54 0.53 30.68
C GLU A 32 15.77 1.98 30.23
N ILE A 33 14.70 2.74 29.99
CA ILE A 33 14.74 4.18 29.75
C ILE A 33 13.88 4.89 30.81
N LYS A 34 14.53 5.72 31.62
CA LYS A 34 13.86 6.50 32.68
C LYS A 34 12.99 7.63 32.10
N PRO A 35 12.07 8.19 32.88
CA PRO A 35 11.28 9.35 32.47
C PRO A 35 12.15 10.47 31.90
N PHE A 36 11.72 11.03 30.76
CA PHE A 36 12.39 12.14 30.05
C PHE A 36 13.82 11.85 29.60
N GLN A 37 14.21 10.57 29.51
CA GLN A 37 15.49 10.14 28.97
C GLN A 37 15.33 9.52 27.58
N HIS A 38 16.46 9.33 26.90
CA HIS A 38 16.50 8.64 25.63
C HIS A 38 17.63 7.62 25.58
N THR A 39 17.50 6.67 24.66
CA THR A 39 18.57 5.75 24.30
C THR A 39 18.63 5.65 22.78
N GLU A 40 19.83 5.47 22.24
CA GLU A 40 20.09 5.41 20.81
C GLU A 40 20.76 4.08 20.47
N TRP A 41 20.37 3.50 19.34
CA TRP A 41 20.95 2.28 18.82
C TRP A 41 21.35 2.47 17.37
N GLN A 42 22.59 2.10 17.06
CA GLN A 42 23.07 2.02 15.69
C GLN A 42 22.67 0.68 15.11
N ARG A 43 21.55 0.68 14.39
CA ARG A 43 21.00 -0.46 13.66
C ARG A 43 20.83 -0.04 12.21
N ASP A 44 21.24 -0.90 11.32
CA ASP A 44 21.19 -0.75 9.86
C ASP A 44 20.28 -1.84 9.30
N GLY A 45 18.97 -1.57 9.36
CA GLY A 45 17.95 -2.47 8.85
C GLY A 45 16.69 -2.48 9.71
N TRP A 46 15.75 -3.36 9.35
CA TRP A 46 14.47 -3.53 10.03
C TRP A 46 14.64 -4.14 11.41
N GLU A 47 13.99 -3.53 12.40
CA GLU A 47 13.91 -3.97 13.77
C GLU A 47 12.50 -3.77 14.33
N ASP A 48 11.99 -4.75 15.07
CA ASP A 48 10.82 -4.58 15.94
C ASP A 48 11.29 -3.93 17.24
N VAL A 49 10.72 -2.77 17.56
CA VAL A 49 10.97 -2.02 18.78
C VAL A 49 9.76 -2.18 19.67
N VAL A 50 9.88 -3.03 20.69
CA VAL A 50 8.82 -3.28 21.67
C VAL A 50 9.10 -2.46 22.90
N ILE A 51 8.14 -1.63 23.29
CA ILE A 51 8.19 -0.80 24.49
C ILE A 51 7.20 -1.38 25.50
N ARG A 52 7.68 -1.70 26.71
CA ARG A 52 6.84 -2.13 27.83
C ARG A 52 7.04 -1.25 29.06
N ASN A 53 6.04 -1.15 29.93
CA ASN A 53 6.19 -0.50 31.23
C ASN A 53 6.39 -1.53 32.36
N LYS A 54 6.41 -1.07 33.62
CA LYS A 54 6.56 -1.94 34.80
C LYS A 54 5.36 -2.86 35.03
N GLN A 55 4.18 -2.47 34.54
CA GLN A 55 2.93 -3.23 34.59
C GLN A 55 2.83 -4.25 33.44
N ASN A 56 3.87 -4.40 32.62
CA ASN A 56 3.93 -5.31 31.48
C ASN A 56 2.89 -5.00 30.38
N GLN A 57 2.34 -3.79 30.35
CA GLN A 57 1.64 -3.28 29.18
C GLN A 57 2.66 -3.06 28.07
N LYS A 58 2.29 -3.35 26.83
CA LYS A 58 3.20 -3.33 25.69
C LYS A 58 2.61 -2.51 24.55
N THR A 59 3.48 -1.80 23.87
CA THR A 59 3.27 -1.27 22.53
C THR A 59 4.49 -1.66 21.70
N SER A 60 4.34 -1.77 20.39
CA SER A 60 5.47 -2.08 19.52
C SER A 60 5.37 -1.31 18.22
N LEU A 61 6.51 -1.17 17.58
CA LEU A 61 6.65 -0.51 16.32
C LEU A 61 7.72 -1.22 15.52
N TRP A 62 7.42 -1.46 14.25
CA TRP A 62 8.42 -1.93 13.32
C TRP A 62 9.12 -0.77 12.63
N ILE A 63 10.44 -0.75 12.67
CA ILE A 63 11.25 0.33 12.12
C ILE A 63 12.47 -0.23 11.39
N ASN A 64 12.66 0.14 10.14
CA ASN A 64 13.98 0.03 9.49
C ASN A 64 14.47 1.38 9.23
N ARG A 65 15.70 1.62 9.64
CA ARG A 65 16.39 2.73 9.04
C ARG A 65 17.83 2.37 8.78
N GLY A 66 18.16 2.36 7.49
CA GLY A 66 19.47 2.80 7.00
C GLY A 66 19.73 4.31 7.24
N GLY A 67 18.87 5.00 8.01
CA GLY A 67 19.00 6.41 8.42
C GLY A 67 18.62 6.64 9.91
N PRO A 68 18.67 7.89 10.42
CA PRO A 68 18.28 8.21 11.80
C PRO A 68 16.75 8.21 12.03
N ALA A 69 16.29 7.63 13.15
CA ALA A 69 14.93 7.81 13.68
C ALA A 69 14.89 8.42 15.06
N LEU A 70 13.80 9.11 15.38
CA LEU A 70 13.43 9.49 16.74
C LEU A 70 12.01 9.00 17.03
N ILE A 71 11.88 8.06 17.97
CA ILE A 71 10.61 7.51 18.44
C ILE A 71 10.29 8.20 19.76
N HIS A 72 9.14 8.88 19.84
CA HIS A 72 8.61 9.43 21.07
C HIS A 72 7.60 8.47 21.68
N PHE A 73 7.83 8.13 22.95
CA PHE A 73 6.87 7.44 23.80
C PHE A 73 6.32 8.43 24.82
N ASP A 74 5.02 8.74 24.75
CA ASP A 74 4.36 9.65 25.70
C ASP A 74 3.53 8.90 26.77
N SER A 75 2.85 7.81 26.41
CA SER A 75 2.17 6.88 27.34
C SER A 75 1.73 5.60 26.62
N MET A 76 1.29 4.56 27.35
CA MET A 76 0.73 3.33 26.76
C MET A 76 -0.63 3.53 26.07
N GLU A 77 -1.34 4.60 26.41
CA GLU A 77 -2.64 4.94 25.81
C GLU A 77 -2.51 5.76 24.52
N LYS A 78 -1.31 6.27 24.24
CA LYS A 78 -1.02 7.08 23.06
C LYS A 78 -0.25 6.25 22.04
N PRO A 79 -0.50 6.46 20.73
CA PRO A 79 0.32 5.86 19.69
C PRO A 79 1.76 6.37 19.80
N LEU A 80 2.72 5.51 19.45
CA LEU A 80 4.12 5.92 19.30
C LEU A 80 4.19 6.97 18.20
N THR A 81 4.87 8.09 18.47
CA THR A 81 5.08 9.10 17.45
C THR A 81 6.49 8.96 16.91
N ILE A 82 6.63 8.75 15.61
CA ILE A 82 7.94 8.66 14.98
C ILE A 82 8.23 9.95 14.25
N PHE A 83 9.34 10.57 14.62
CA PHE A 83 9.96 11.64 13.90
C PHE A 83 11.07 11.04 13.05
N ASN A 84 10.98 11.23 11.74
CA ASN A 84 12.15 11.08 10.90
C ASN A 84 13.04 12.30 11.18
N ASP A 85 14.03 12.14 12.05
CA ASP A 85 15.15 13.09 12.10
C ASP A 85 15.93 13.06 10.78
N TYR A 86 15.73 12.03 9.94
CA TYR A 86 15.97 12.14 8.50
C TYR A 86 14.84 12.92 7.82
N ARG A 87 14.89 14.25 7.94
CA ARG A 87 14.55 15.05 6.76
C ARG A 87 15.73 14.86 5.84
N PRO A 88 15.61 14.22 4.66
CA PRO A 88 16.67 14.33 3.67
C PRO A 88 17.02 15.81 3.57
N ASP A 89 18.32 16.12 3.55
CA ASP A 89 18.74 17.52 3.46
C ASP A 89 17.93 18.18 2.34
N PRO A 90 17.43 19.41 2.55
CA PRO A 90 16.67 20.10 1.52
C PRO A 90 17.39 19.97 0.19
N GLY A 91 16.63 19.71 -0.87
CA GLY A 91 17.27 19.42 -2.13
C GLY A 91 16.32 19.12 -3.27
N PHE A 92 16.94 18.75 -4.39
CA PHE A 92 16.27 18.41 -5.62
C PHE A 92 16.81 17.07 -6.11
N ILE A 93 15.91 16.16 -6.48
CA ILE A 93 16.22 14.96 -7.25
C ILE A 93 15.60 15.16 -8.63
N ILE A 94 16.42 15.20 -9.66
CA ILE A 94 15.94 15.34 -11.04
C ILE A 94 15.99 13.98 -11.72
N ASN A 95 14.84 13.45 -12.13
CA ASN A 95 14.73 12.18 -12.86
C ASN A 95 14.54 12.46 -14.34
N ASN A 96 15.40 11.86 -15.15
CA ASN A 96 15.22 11.88 -16.59
C ASN A 96 14.37 10.69 -17.02
N LEU A 97 13.07 10.89 -17.15
CA LEU A 97 12.13 9.88 -17.65
C LEU A 97 11.94 9.97 -19.17
N SER A 98 12.59 10.95 -19.83
CA SER A 98 12.60 11.06 -21.28
C SER A 98 13.51 9.98 -21.92
N PRO A 99 13.31 9.65 -23.21
CA PRO A 99 14.15 8.67 -23.90
C PRO A 99 15.53 9.19 -24.33
N ARG A 100 15.91 10.42 -23.93
CA ARG A 100 17.15 11.07 -24.39
C ARG A 100 18.04 11.47 -23.23
N THR A 101 19.35 11.43 -23.42
CA THR A 101 20.29 12.01 -22.46
C THR A 101 20.09 13.51 -22.39
N ILE A 102 20.04 14.05 -21.17
CA ILE A 102 19.89 15.50 -20.94
C ILE A 102 21.10 16.07 -20.21
N MET A 103 21.28 17.38 -20.33
CA MET A 103 22.12 18.14 -19.42
C MET A 103 21.23 18.93 -18.47
N CYS A 104 21.41 18.74 -17.17
CA CYS A 104 20.64 19.39 -16.12
C CYS A 104 21.51 20.40 -15.36
N PHE A 105 20.94 21.55 -15.07
CA PHE A 105 21.48 22.61 -14.25
C PHE A 105 20.52 22.84 -13.08
N VAL A 106 21.07 22.92 -11.88
CA VAL A 106 20.35 23.38 -10.69
C VAL A 106 21.19 24.52 -10.12
N SER A 107 20.59 25.70 -9.96
CA SER A 107 21.31 26.84 -9.39
C SER A 107 21.77 26.53 -7.95
N ALA A 108 22.64 27.40 -7.45
CA ALA A 108 23.07 27.39 -6.05
C ALA A 108 22.69 28.70 -5.35
N ASN A 109 21.55 29.29 -5.71
CA ASN A 109 21.10 30.57 -5.19
C ASN A 109 20.96 30.52 -3.66
N SER A 110 20.52 29.37 -3.15
CA SER A 110 20.32 29.15 -1.73
C SER A 110 21.53 28.59 -0.97
N ARG A 111 22.61 28.21 -1.66
CA ARG A 111 23.77 27.57 -1.03
C ARG A 111 25.05 28.28 -1.44
N PRO A 112 25.57 29.19 -0.59
CA PRO A 112 26.87 29.83 -0.81
C PRO A 112 27.96 28.77 -1.08
N GLY A 113 28.64 28.90 -2.21
CA GLY A 113 29.67 27.94 -2.65
C GLY A 113 29.15 26.68 -3.35
N GLY A 114 27.85 26.59 -3.66
CA GLY A 114 27.31 25.48 -4.44
C GLY A 114 27.75 25.53 -5.91
N ASN A 115 27.95 24.35 -6.50
CA ASN A 115 28.27 24.21 -7.91
C ASN A 115 27.02 24.41 -8.77
N SER A 116 27.09 25.34 -9.74
CA SER A 116 26.05 25.61 -10.76
C SER A 116 26.50 25.13 -12.15
N SER A 117 27.24 24.02 -12.21
CA SER A 117 27.62 23.39 -13.48
C SER A 117 26.45 22.63 -14.10
N TRP A 118 26.57 22.32 -15.39
CA TRP A 118 25.67 21.38 -16.05
C TRP A 118 26.13 19.94 -15.81
N PHE A 119 25.19 19.05 -15.51
CA PHE A 119 25.42 17.63 -15.23
C PHE A 119 24.69 16.79 -16.27
N THR A 120 25.32 15.70 -16.74
CA THR A 120 24.68 14.80 -17.70
C THR A 120 23.83 13.77 -16.95
N ILE A 121 22.56 13.61 -17.35
CA ILE A 121 21.66 12.59 -16.81
C ILE A 121 21.19 11.70 -17.97
N PRO A 122 21.65 10.44 -18.06
CA PRO A 122 21.16 9.49 -19.06
C PRO A 122 19.65 9.19 -18.93
N PRO A 123 19.00 8.61 -19.96
CA PRO A 123 17.62 8.14 -19.87
C PRO A 123 17.43 7.16 -18.70
N GLY A 124 16.34 7.32 -17.95
CA GLY A 124 15.98 6.48 -16.80
C GLY A 124 16.87 6.68 -15.57
N GLN A 125 17.83 7.61 -15.60
CA GLN A 125 18.72 7.91 -14.47
C GLN A 125 18.28 9.18 -13.75
N ASN A 126 18.88 9.41 -12.58
CA ASN A 126 18.64 10.62 -11.79
C ASN A 126 19.94 11.20 -11.22
N THR A 127 19.84 12.42 -10.71
CA THR A 127 20.91 13.08 -9.94
C THR A 127 20.28 13.89 -8.82
N SER A 128 21.03 14.09 -7.73
CA SER A 128 20.54 14.81 -6.55
C SER A 128 21.43 16.00 -6.17
N TRP A 129 20.80 17.03 -5.64
CA TRP A 129 21.45 18.25 -5.16
C TRP A 129 20.91 18.60 -3.79
N VAL A 130 21.79 18.81 -2.82
CA VAL A 130 21.44 19.36 -1.50
C VAL A 130 21.47 20.90 -1.56
N ARG A 131 20.29 21.53 -1.56
CA ARG A 131 20.00 22.97 -1.73
C ARG A 131 18.73 23.32 -0.96
N GLY A 132 18.56 24.50 -0.38
CA GLY A 132 17.38 24.78 0.46
C GLY A 132 16.68 26.09 0.10
N GLY A 133 15.44 26.03 -0.38
CA GLY A 133 14.66 27.18 -0.81
C GLY A 133 14.45 27.18 -2.33
N TRP A 134 14.43 28.38 -2.91
CA TRP A 134 14.23 28.60 -4.34
C TRP A 134 15.49 28.30 -5.16
N GLU A 135 15.36 27.43 -6.16
CA GLU A 135 16.39 27.20 -7.18
C GLU A 135 15.80 27.23 -8.59
N ALA A 136 16.59 27.74 -9.55
CA ALA A 136 16.36 27.58 -10.97
C ALA A 136 16.82 26.19 -11.39
N ILE A 137 15.90 25.39 -11.92
CA ILE A 137 16.19 24.11 -12.54
C ILE A 137 16.07 24.30 -14.04
N ALA A 138 17.10 23.94 -14.78
CA ALA A 138 17.11 24.01 -16.23
C ALA A 138 17.63 22.71 -16.84
N VAL A 139 17.00 22.28 -17.92
CA VAL A 139 17.37 21.11 -18.70
C VAL A 139 17.61 21.53 -20.14
N LYS A 140 18.66 21.00 -20.77
CA LYS A 140 18.91 21.17 -22.21
C LYS A 140 19.25 19.85 -22.87
N SER A 141 18.96 19.74 -24.17
CA SER A 141 19.39 18.59 -24.97
C SER A 141 20.91 18.58 -25.12
N GLN A 142 21.50 17.41 -25.38
CA GLN A 142 22.96 17.31 -25.60
C GLN A 142 23.45 18.16 -26.79
N ASP A 143 22.61 18.37 -27.80
CA ASP A 143 22.91 19.24 -28.94
C ASP A 143 22.55 20.72 -28.69
N GLU A 144 22.09 21.04 -27.48
CA GLU A 144 21.69 22.36 -27.00
C GLU A 144 20.55 23.06 -27.76
N LYS A 145 19.88 22.37 -28.69
CA LYS A 145 18.79 22.96 -29.50
C LYS A 145 17.49 23.16 -28.72
N GLN A 146 17.28 22.38 -27.67
CA GLN A 146 16.10 22.48 -26.82
C GLN A 146 16.52 22.80 -25.38
N ARG A 147 15.76 23.68 -24.74
CA ARG A 147 15.98 24.10 -23.34
C ARG A 147 14.63 24.25 -22.66
N LYS A 148 14.56 23.84 -21.40
CA LYS A 148 13.41 24.05 -20.51
C LYS A 148 13.94 24.45 -19.15
N GLY A 149 13.22 25.29 -18.43
CA GLY A 149 13.59 25.62 -17.06
C GLY A 149 12.40 26.13 -16.27
N ASP A 150 12.49 25.97 -14.96
CA ASP A 150 11.49 26.42 -14.00
C ASP A 150 12.18 26.85 -12.70
N PHE A 151 11.47 27.64 -11.90
CA PHE A 151 11.95 28.14 -10.62
C PHE A 151 11.14 27.46 -9.52
N ILE A 152 11.78 26.62 -8.73
CA ILE A 152 11.09 25.72 -7.79
C ILE A 152 11.59 25.99 -6.37
N ASP A 153 10.65 26.24 -5.45
CA ASP A 153 10.93 26.31 -4.02
C ASP A 153 10.77 24.94 -3.39
N ASN A 154 11.84 24.44 -2.76
CA ASN A 154 11.72 23.20 -2.01
C ASN A 154 11.19 23.36 -0.59
N LYS A 155 10.96 24.60 -0.12
CA LYS A 155 10.36 24.91 1.19
C LYS A 155 11.08 24.18 2.35
N GLY A 156 12.38 23.98 2.22
CA GLY A 156 13.20 23.26 3.20
C GLY A 156 12.97 21.74 3.21
N ARG A 157 12.59 21.16 2.07
CA ARG A 157 12.34 19.71 1.87
C ARG A 157 13.14 19.19 0.67
N GLN A 158 13.15 17.88 0.49
CA GLN A 158 13.62 17.28 -0.75
C GLN A 158 12.46 17.22 -1.75
N ILE A 159 12.68 17.72 -2.96
CA ILE A 159 11.70 17.75 -4.06
C ILE A 159 12.17 16.80 -5.15
N LYS A 160 11.25 15.99 -5.68
CA LYS A 160 11.50 15.19 -6.88
C LYS A 160 10.94 15.94 -8.08
N VAL A 161 11.69 16.03 -9.16
CA VAL A 161 11.27 16.66 -10.42
C VAL A 161 11.47 15.66 -11.54
N ASP A 162 10.38 15.27 -12.18
CA ASP A 162 10.41 14.33 -13.30
C ASP A 162 10.40 15.11 -14.62
N PHE A 163 11.40 14.84 -15.46
CA PHE A 163 11.50 15.37 -16.82
C PHE A 163 11.04 14.31 -17.82
N LEU A 164 9.88 14.53 -18.43
CA LEU A 164 9.25 13.61 -19.40
C LEU A 164 9.63 13.93 -20.85
N GLY A 165 10.00 15.18 -21.14
CA GLY A 165 10.36 15.66 -22.47
C GLY A 165 10.34 17.19 -22.55
N PHE A 166 10.82 17.77 -23.66
CA PHE A 166 10.82 19.23 -23.83
C PHE A 166 9.43 19.82 -24.10
N ASP A 167 8.51 18.98 -24.58
CA ASP A 167 7.13 19.38 -24.89
C ASP A 167 6.18 19.21 -23.69
N GLU A 168 6.66 18.60 -22.59
CA GLU A 168 5.90 18.33 -21.37
C GLU A 168 6.40 19.20 -20.22
N ASP A 169 5.50 19.63 -19.33
CA ASP A 169 5.87 20.34 -18.11
C ASP A 169 6.63 19.47 -17.11
N PHE A 170 7.44 20.11 -16.25
CA PHE A 170 8.06 19.38 -15.15
C PHE A 170 6.97 18.88 -14.23
N VAL A 171 7.04 17.60 -13.85
CA VAL A 171 6.19 17.07 -12.79
C VAL A 171 6.95 17.21 -11.48
N VAL A 172 6.48 18.10 -10.62
CA VAL A 172 7.13 18.44 -9.35
C VAL A 172 6.38 17.77 -8.20
N HIS A 173 7.11 16.99 -7.40
CA HIS A 173 6.56 16.28 -6.24
C HIS A 173 7.05 16.96 -4.95
N GLU A 174 6.13 17.57 -4.20
CA GLU A 174 6.44 18.39 -3.03
C GLU A 174 6.60 17.60 -1.71
N GLY A 175 7.80 17.09 -1.42
CA GLY A 175 8.23 16.79 -0.04
C GLY A 175 7.84 15.41 0.55
N PRO A 176 8.13 15.18 1.86
CA PRO A 176 8.43 13.86 2.42
C PRO A 176 7.26 12.89 2.48
N GLU A 177 6.02 13.30 2.22
CA GLU A 177 4.90 12.35 2.17
C GLU A 177 5.05 11.39 0.99
N ASP A 178 5.49 11.87 -0.18
CA ASP A 178 5.77 10.98 -1.32
C ASP A 178 7.05 10.17 -1.13
N PHE A 179 8.06 10.70 -0.42
CA PHE A 179 9.28 9.96 -0.13
C PHE A 179 9.06 8.90 0.94
N ILE A 180 8.38 9.24 2.04
CA ILE A 180 8.02 8.29 3.10
C ILE A 180 7.04 7.28 2.55
N ALA A 181 6.03 7.70 1.77
CA ALA A 181 5.12 6.77 1.11
C ALA A 181 5.86 5.87 0.11
N ALA A 182 6.80 6.40 -0.68
CA ALA A 182 7.60 5.59 -1.61
C ALA A 182 8.53 4.61 -0.86
N GLU A 183 9.24 5.05 0.18
CA GLU A 183 10.11 4.17 0.98
C GLU A 183 9.28 3.10 1.72
N HIS A 184 8.14 3.49 2.26
CA HIS A 184 7.17 2.62 2.91
C HIS A 184 6.54 1.63 1.92
N TYR A 185 6.25 2.06 0.70
CA TYR A 185 5.73 1.22 -0.38
C TYR A 185 6.78 0.23 -0.88
N GLU A 186 8.01 0.69 -1.13
CA GLU A 186 9.15 -0.16 -1.47
C GLU A 186 9.45 -1.19 -0.38
N GLU A 187 9.27 -0.82 0.89
CA GLU A 187 9.35 -1.82 1.94
C GLU A 187 8.17 -2.78 1.90
N ALA A 188 6.95 -2.29 1.79
CA ALA A 188 5.77 -3.15 1.72
C ALA A 188 5.91 -4.18 0.58
N ILE A 189 6.54 -3.80 -0.53
CA ILE A 189 7.05 -4.70 -1.57
C ILE A 189 8.03 -5.74 -1.00
N ARG A 190 9.13 -5.34 -0.35
CA ARG A 190 10.12 -6.30 0.19
C ARG A 190 9.53 -7.26 1.22
N ILE A 191 8.58 -6.80 2.04
CA ILE A 191 7.86 -7.64 3.00
C ILE A 191 7.04 -8.67 2.25
N ALA A 192 6.28 -8.23 1.24
CA ALA A 192 5.49 -9.10 0.38
C ALA A 192 6.37 -10.15 -0.29
N ASP A 193 7.48 -9.74 -0.90
CA ASP A 193 8.41 -10.60 -1.63
C ASP A 193 9.11 -11.60 -0.69
N ARG A 194 9.51 -11.18 0.53
CA ARG A 194 10.07 -12.09 1.56
C ARG A 194 9.05 -13.11 2.04
N SER A 195 7.82 -12.68 2.33
CA SER A 195 6.73 -13.58 2.72
C SER A 195 6.46 -14.61 1.63
N TYR A 196 6.52 -14.20 0.36
CA TYR A 196 6.42 -15.13 -0.77
C TYR A 196 7.58 -16.12 -0.82
N ALA A 197 8.82 -15.64 -0.74
CA ALA A 197 10.01 -16.49 -0.78
C ALA A 197 10.08 -17.51 0.38
N ALA A 198 9.52 -17.16 1.55
CA ALA A 198 9.44 -18.06 2.70
C ALA A 198 8.36 -19.14 2.56
N GLY A 199 7.50 -19.08 1.53
CA GLY A 199 6.31 -19.93 1.41
C GLY A 199 5.19 -19.55 2.39
N ASP A 200 5.33 -18.43 3.11
CA ASP A 200 4.31 -17.90 4.01
C ASP A 200 3.17 -17.24 3.24
N SER A 201 3.46 -16.74 2.03
CA SER A 201 2.41 -16.24 1.15
C SER A 201 1.59 -17.41 0.61
N LYS A 202 0.28 -17.31 0.77
CA LYS A 202 -0.68 -18.33 0.34
C LYS A 202 -1.13 -18.06 -1.10
N ALA A 203 -0.15 -17.78 -1.94
CA ALA A 203 -0.31 -17.06 -3.18
C ALA A 203 0.28 -17.94 -4.29
N SER A 204 -0.49 -18.18 -5.36
CA SER A 204 -0.24 -19.27 -6.30
C SER A 204 0.69 -18.89 -7.45
N LEU A 205 0.62 -17.65 -7.96
CA LEU A 205 1.34 -17.23 -9.16
C LEU A 205 1.72 -15.74 -9.12
N PRO A 206 2.95 -15.35 -9.52
CA PRO A 206 3.34 -13.95 -9.59
C PRO A 206 2.47 -13.14 -10.55
N GLY A 207 1.62 -12.32 -9.95
CA GLY A 207 0.78 -11.21 -10.36
C GLY A 207 1.42 -10.12 -11.20
N GLY A 208 2.55 -9.62 -10.69
CA GLY A 208 3.20 -8.43 -11.21
C GLY A 208 2.39 -7.13 -11.09
N LEU A 209 1.24 -7.13 -10.40
CA LEU A 209 0.41 -5.94 -10.25
C LEU A 209 0.94 -5.02 -9.15
N THR A 210 0.87 -3.72 -9.41
CA THR A 210 1.26 -2.60 -8.57
C THR A 210 0.06 -2.10 -7.77
N ALA A 211 0.15 -2.11 -6.45
CA ALA A 211 -0.91 -1.58 -5.58
C ALA A 211 -0.96 -0.05 -5.65
N SER A 212 -2.17 0.49 -5.72
CA SER A 212 -2.44 1.92 -5.62
C SER A 212 -2.81 2.28 -4.20
N ILE A 213 -1.91 2.97 -3.48
CA ILE A 213 -2.22 3.50 -2.14
C ILE A 213 -3.45 4.41 -2.21
N PHE A 214 -3.49 5.31 -3.20
CA PHE A 214 -4.58 6.25 -3.38
C PHE A 214 -5.93 5.55 -3.54
N LYS A 215 -6.02 4.57 -4.46
CA LYS A 215 -7.29 3.88 -4.68
C LYS A 215 -7.69 3.05 -3.46
N CYS A 216 -6.74 2.39 -2.80
CA CYS A 216 -7.02 1.61 -1.60
C CYS A 216 -7.55 2.50 -0.46
N ASP A 217 -6.92 3.65 -0.21
CA ASP A 217 -7.37 4.62 0.80
C ASP A 217 -8.73 5.22 0.46
N MET A 218 -8.99 5.47 -0.82
CA MET A 218 -10.28 5.98 -1.28
C MET A 218 -11.40 4.96 -1.04
N LEU A 219 -11.17 3.70 -1.39
CA LEU A 219 -12.09 2.60 -1.12
C LEU A 219 -12.30 2.42 0.39
N GLU A 220 -11.23 2.45 1.18
CA GLU A 220 -11.29 2.33 2.64
C GLU A 220 -12.16 3.43 3.25
N SER A 221 -11.88 4.68 2.91
CA SER A 221 -12.57 5.84 3.47
C SER A 221 -14.05 5.86 3.10
N LEU A 222 -14.39 5.56 1.85
CA LEU A 222 -15.77 5.66 1.37
C LEU A 222 -16.61 4.44 1.75
N THR A 223 -15.99 3.25 1.82
CA THR A 223 -16.72 2.02 2.19
C THR A 223 -17.00 1.95 3.68
N THR A 224 -16.09 2.47 4.52
CA THR A 224 -16.25 2.44 5.99
C THR A 224 -16.88 3.71 6.57
N GLY A 225 -16.99 4.79 5.78
CA GLY A 225 -17.38 6.12 6.25
C GLY A 225 -16.41 6.74 7.25
N LYS A 226 -15.26 6.09 7.51
CA LYS A 226 -14.24 6.55 8.46
C LYS A 226 -13.01 6.98 7.68
N LYS A 227 -12.54 8.19 7.97
CA LYS A 227 -11.21 8.60 7.53
C LYS A 227 -10.18 7.91 8.43
N GLY A 228 -9.86 6.65 8.10
CA GLY A 228 -8.79 5.91 8.75
C GLY A 228 -7.41 6.53 8.47
N PRO A 229 -6.35 6.07 9.16
CA PRO A 229 -4.99 6.39 8.73
C PRO A 229 -4.79 5.87 7.31
N SER A 230 -4.10 6.66 6.48
CA SER A 230 -3.70 6.27 5.13
C SER A 230 -2.90 4.96 5.17
N LEU A 231 -2.97 4.13 4.14
CA LEU A 231 -2.07 2.99 3.96
C LEU A 231 -0.61 3.42 3.79
N ALA A 232 -0.35 4.69 3.46
CA ALA A 232 0.97 5.30 3.51
C ALA A 232 1.44 5.59 4.95
N ASP A 233 0.57 5.49 5.95
CA ASP A 233 0.95 5.61 7.35
C ASP A 233 1.83 4.40 7.74
N HIS A 234 2.98 4.66 8.34
CA HIS A 234 3.91 3.66 8.90
C HIS A 234 3.22 2.53 9.69
N ASN A 235 2.15 2.84 10.42
CA ASN A 235 1.42 1.84 11.20
C ASN A 235 0.64 0.83 10.33
N GLN A 236 0.47 1.11 9.03
CA GLN A 236 -0.24 0.28 8.06
C GLN A 236 0.70 -0.50 7.13
N ILE A 237 2.02 -0.50 7.37
CA ILE A 237 2.99 -1.14 6.46
C ILE A 237 2.70 -2.62 6.19
N TYR A 238 2.26 -3.36 7.21
CA TYR A 238 1.90 -4.77 7.07
C TYR A 238 0.60 -4.95 6.27
N THR A 239 -0.37 -4.06 6.48
CA THR A 239 -1.62 -4.05 5.71
C THR A 239 -1.31 -3.81 4.24
N LEU A 240 -0.50 -2.79 3.94
CA LEU A 240 -0.04 -2.49 2.59
C LEU A 240 0.78 -3.65 2.00
N ALA A 241 1.68 -4.26 2.77
CA ALA A 241 2.46 -5.42 2.33
C ALA A 241 1.57 -6.63 2.00
N LEU A 242 0.52 -6.88 2.79
CA LEU A 242 -0.47 -7.92 2.51
C LEU A 242 -1.25 -7.63 1.22
N LEU A 243 -1.61 -6.37 0.97
CA LEU A 243 -2.27 -5.96 -0.27
C LEU A 243 -1.35 -6.09 -1.49
N ILE A 244 -0.09 -5.65 -1.37
CA ILE A 244 0.91 -5.85 -2.41
C ILE A 244 1.14 -7.33 -2.64
N ASN A 245 1.22 -8.14 -1.59
CA ASN A 245 1.35 -9.59 -1.73
C ASN A 245 0.15 -10.20 -2.47
N HIS A 246 -1.09 -9.78 -2.18
CA HIS A 246 -2.28 -10.20 -2.94
C HIS A 246 -2.14 -9.86 -4.43
N LEU A 247 -1.78 -8.62 -4.75
CA LEU A 247 -1.72 -8.16 -6.13
C LEU A 247 -0.54 -8.76 -6.90
N LYS A 248 0.60 -8.93 -6.22
CA LYS A 248 1.80 -9.50 -6.80
C LYS A 248 1.80 -11.01 -6.87
N TYR A 249 1.05 -11.74 -6.04
CA TYR A 249 1.20 -13.19 -5.94
C TYR A 249 -0.12 -13.96 -5.81
N GLY A 250 -1.23 -13.26 -5.56
CA GLY A 250 -2.54 -13.86 -5.33
C GLY A 250 -3.04 -14.65 -6.54
N LEU A 251 -3.94 -15.59 -6.27
CA LEU A 251 -4.56 -16.40 -7.31
C LEU A 251 -5.50 -15.51 -8.14
N ALA A 252 -5.25 -15.44 -9.44
CA ALA A 252 -6.07 -14.72 -10.39
C ALA A 252 -7.32 -15.53 -10.74
N GLU A 253 -8.50 -14.94 -10.53
CA GLU A 253 -9.80 -15.60 -10.65
C GLU A 253 -10.83 -14.66 -11.31
N PRO A 254 -11.92 -15.18 -11.89
CA PRO A 254 -12.96 -14.35 -12.50
C PRO A 254 -13.77 -13.58 -11.46
N GLY A 255 -14.09 -12.33 -11.80
CA GLY A 255 -15.07 -11.52 -11.10
C GLY A 255 -16.07 -10.89 -12.05
N VAL A 256 -17.35 -10.94 -11.73
CA VAL A 256 -18.40 -10.36 -12.59
C VAL A 256 -19.17 -9.31 -11.83
N VAL A 257 -19.40 -8.16 -12.45
CA VAL A 257 -20.28 -7.12 -11.89
C VAL A 257 -21.73 -7.59 -12.01
N VAL A 258 -22.39 -7.78 -10.88
CA VAL A 258 -23.71 -8.42 -10.81
C VAL A 258 -24.85 -7.47 -10.51
N SER A 259 -24.55 -6.29 -9.95
CA SER A 259 -25.54 -5.25 -9.67
C SER A 259 -24.87 -3.88 -9.69
N VAL A 260 -25.54 -2.89 -10.30
CA VAL A 260 -25.11 -1.49 -10.32
C VAL A 260 -26.33 -0.64 -9.98
N THR A 261 -26.29 0.00 -8.82
CA THR A 261 -27.33 0.91 -8.32
C THR A 261 -26.73 2.30 -8.09
N PRO A 262 -27.55 3.33 -7.81
CA PRO A 262 -27.03 4.66 -7.46
C PRO A 262 -26.08 4.64 -6.26
N ASP A 263 -26.28 3.71 -5.32
CA ASP A 263 -25.54 3.66 -4.06
C ASP A 263 -24.44 2.61 -4.07
N TRP A 264 -24.62 1.48 -4.77
CA TRP A 264 -23.71 0.34 -4.71
C TRP A 264 -23.41 -0.28 -6.08
N VAL A 265 -22.14 -0.66 -6.24
CA VAL A 265 -21.68 -1.60 -7.27
C VAL A 265 -21.35 -2.92 -6.58
N LYS A 266 -21.91 -4.03 -7.06
CA LYS A 266 -21.68 -5.38 -6.50
C LYS A 266 -20.94 -6.26 -7.50
N VAL A 267 -19.94 -6.98 -7.01
CA VAL A 267 -19.07 -7.88 -7.79
C VAL A 267 -19.13 -9.27 -7.18
N ALA A 268 -19.55 -10.27 -7.96
CA ALA A 268 -19.36 -11.68 -7.62
C ALA A 268 -17.91 -12.06 -7.88
N ALA A 269 -17.20 -12.46 -6.83
CA ALA A 269 -15.81 -12.87 -6.88
C ALA A 269 -15.72 -14.39 -6.68
N TYR A 270 -15.38 -15.11 -7.75
CA TYR A 270 -15.25 -16.57 -7.72
C TYR A 270 -13.96 -16.99 -7.00
N SER A 271 -14.01 -18.17 -6.39
CA SER A 271 -12.80 -18.89 -6.03
C SER A 271 -12.86 -20.37 -6.34
N CYS A 272 -11.84 -20.90 -7.01
CA CYS A 272 -11.73 -22.33 -7.34
C CYS A 272 -11.46 -23.20 -6.12
N GLU A 273 -10.84 -22.65 -5.06
CA GLU A 273 -10.60 -23.36 -3.80
C GLU A 273 -11.91 -23.69 -3.08
N PHE A 274 -12.93 -22.86 -3.26
CA PHE A 274 -14.26 -23.04 -2.67
C PHE A 274 -15.31 -23.51 -3.68
N ASP A 275 -14.99 -23.46 -4.97
CA ASP A 275 -15.89 -23.67 -6.10
C ASP A 275 -17.20 -22.87 -5.98
N THR A 276 -17.07 -21.60 -5.59
CA THR A 276 -18.20 -20.73 -5.26
C THR A 276 -17.79 -19.27 -5.38
N ILE A 277 -18.75 -18.38 -5.14
CA ILE A 277 -18.50 -16.94 -5.09
C ILE A 277 -18.65 -16.39 -3.67
N VAL A 278 -18.08 -15.21 -3.45
CA VAL A 278 -18.58 -14.23 -2.48
C VAL A 278 -18.92 -12.95 -3.22
N VAL A 279 -19.85 -12.16 -2.67
CA VAL A 279 -20.25 -10.89 -3.28
C VAL A 279 -19.58 -9.75 -2.53
N LEU A 280 -18.87 -8.90 -3.27
CA LEU A 280 -18.26 -7.67 -2.77
C LEU A 280 -19.14 -6.47 -3.13
N GLY A 281 -19.40 -5.58 -2.18
CA GLY A 281 -20.12 -4.32 -2.40
C GLY A 281 -19.21 -3.11 -2.22
N PHE A 282 -19.28 -2.20 -3.19
CA PHE A 282 -18.52 -0.96 -3.23
C PHE A 282 -19.48 0.22 -3.36
N PRO A 283 -19.31 1.32 -2.60
CA PRO A 283 -20.10 2.53 -2.84
C PRO A 283 -19.87 3.02 -4.27
N THR A 284 -20.94 3.34 -5.00
CA THR A 284 -20.85 3.81 -6.40
C THR A 284 -19.93 5.03 -6.53
N LYS A 285 -19.97 5.95 -5.54
CA LYS A 285 -19.07 7.10 -5.46
C LYS A 285 -17.59 6.72 -5.37
N ALA A 286 -17.28 5.61 -4.70
CA ALA A 286 -15.90 5.14 -4.60
C ALA A 286 -15.43 4.58 -5.94
N ILE A 287 -16.28 3.81 -6.61
CA ILE A 287 -16.00 3.28 -7.96
C ILE A 287 -15.81 4.43 -8.96
N ASP A 288 -16.66 5.46 -8.92
CA ASP A 288 -16.54 6.62 -9.81
C ASP A 288 -15.18 7.36 -9.65
N LEU A 289 -14.49 7.20 -8.51
CA LEU A 289 -13.17 7.79 -8.25
C LEU A 289 -12.00 6.86 -8.60
N VAL A 290 -12.15 5.54 -8.41
CA VAL A 290 -11.04 4.58 -8.62
C VAL A 290 -11.08 3.88 -9.98
N ALA A 291 -12.23 3.87 -10.65
CA ALA A 291 -12.44 3.36 -11.99
C ALA A 291 -12.79 4.52 -12.94
N PRO A 292 -11.83 5.05 -13.72
CA PRO A 292 -12.05 6.23 -14.57
C PRO A 292 -13.18 5.98 -15.58
N ASN A 293 -13.86 7.04 -16.07
CA ASN A 293 -15.10 6.97 -16.86
C ASN A 293 -15.14 5.92 -18.00
N LYS A 294 -14.01 5.58 -18.62
CA LYS A 294 -13.93 4.53 -19.66
C LYS A 294 -14.05 3.09 -19.12
N MET A 295 -13.89 2.92 -17.80
CA MET A 295 -13.93 1.66 -17.07
C MET A 295 -15.10 1.62 -16.07
N ARG A 296 -16.07 2.54 -16.15
CA ARG A 296 -17.22 2.50 -15.25
C ARG A 296 -17.96 1.17 -15.48
N PRO A 297 -18.00 0.28 -14.47
CA PRO A 297 -18.54 -1.05 -14.68
C PRO A 297 -20.05 -1.02 -14.90
N THR A 298 -20.51 -1.81 -15.86
CA THR A 298 -21.92 -2.18 -16.02
C THR A 298 -22.14 -3.61 -15.55
N VAL A 299 -23.40 -4.00 -15.32
CA VAL A 299 -23.73 -5.42 -15.08
C VAL A 299 -23.17 -6.29 -16.22
N GLY A 300 -22.54 -7.41 -15.87
CA GLY A 300 -21.84 -8.30 -16.78
C GLY A 300 -20.38 -7.91 -17.08
N THR A 301 -19.89 -6.76 -16.59
CA THR A 301 -18.48 -6.39 -16.75
C THR A 301 -17.58 -7.43 -16.08
N ARG A 302 -16.62 -7.95 -16.83
CA ARG A 302 -15.57 -8.85 -16.33
C ARG A 302 -14.47 -8.07 -15.62
N LEU A 303 -14.07 -8.58 -14.47
CA LEU A 303 -13.06 -8.02 -13.59
C LEU A 303 -12.10 -9.13 -13.18
N LEU A 304 -10.87 -8.74 -12.84
CA LEU A 304 -9.86 -9.66 -12.37
C LEU A 304 -9.89 -9.65 -10.85
N ILE A 305 -10.17 -10.81 -10.26
CA ILE A 305 -10.08 -11.03 -8.83
C ILE A 305 -8.70 -11.57 -8.51
N VAL A 306 -8.08 -11.05 -7.46
CA VAL A 306 -6.91 -11.67 -6.84
C VAL A 306 -7.23 -12.05 -5.40
N SER A 307 -7.12 -13.33 -5.09
CA SER A 307 -7.50 -13.90 -3.80
C SER A 307 -6.28 -14.37 -2.99
N GLN A 308 -6.32 -14.17 -1.67
CA GLN A 308 -5.58 -15.00 -0.71
C GLN A 308 -6.56 -15.76 0.19
N PHE A 309 -6.02 -16.76 0.88
CA PHE A 309 -6.79 -17.73 1.62
C PHE A 309 -6.42 -17.75 3.10
N THR A 310 -7.36 -18.09 3.97
CA THR A 310 -7.04 -18.41 5.36
C THR A 310 -7.13 -19.91 5.60
N TYR A 311 -6.00 -20.47 6.03
CA TYR A 311 -5.80 -21.91 6.21
C TYR A 311 -6.58 -22.39 7.41
N ARG A 312 -7.23 -23.54 7.29
CA ARG A 312 -8.01 -24.14 8.36
C ARG A 312 -7.15 -24.52 9.56
N GLY A 313 -5.83 -24.70 9.40
CA GLY A 313 -4.96 -25.16 10.48
C GLY A 313 -5.26 -26.61 10.88
N ASN A 314 -4.40 -27.19 11.72
CA ASN A 314 -4.64 -28.52 12.30
C ASN A 314 -5.44 -28.45 13.62
N ASN A 315 -5.95 -27.28 13.98
CA ASN A 315 -6.67 -27.12 15.23
C ASN A 315 -8.12 -27.58 15.04
N PRO A 316 -8.59 -28.66 15.67
CA PRO A 316 -9.97 -29.13 15.50
C PRO A 316 -11.02 -28.12 15.99
N ASN A 317 -10.61 -27.06 16.70
CA ASN A 317 -11.48 -25.95 17.11
C ASN A 317 -11.47 -24.77 16.13
N THR A 318 -10.74 -24.83 15.00
CA THR A 318 -10.82 -23.75 14.01
C THR A 318 -12.20 -23.73 13.38
N GLN A 319 -12.68 -22.50 13.24
CA GLN A 319 -14.01 -22.14 12.78
C GLN A 319 -14.40 -22.92 11.51
N GLY A 320 -15.68 -23.27 11.41
CA GLY A 320 -16.27 -23.73 10.16
C GLY A 320 -15.99 -22.73 9.03
N VAL A 321 -16.24 -23.16 7.80
CA VAL A 321 -16.25 -22.28 6.63
C VAL A 321 -17.09 -21.04 6.96
N GLN A 322 -16.63 -19.85 6.55
CA GLN A 322 -17.37 -18.61 6.84
C GLN A 322 -18.83 -18.73 6.40
N ALA A 323 -19.74 -18.16 7.18
CA ALA A 323 -21.18 -18.34 6.98
C ALA A 323 -21.66 -17.81 5.62
N ASP A 324 -20.90 -16.90 5.01
CA ASP A 324 -21.12 -16.34 3.70
C ASP A 324 -20.31 -17.05 2.61
N ILE A 325 -19.96 -18.31 2.79
CA ILE A 325 -19.40 -19.15 1.74
C ILE A 325 -20.25 -20.41 1.68
N THR A 326 -20.92 -20.63 0.55
CA THR A 326 -21.53 -21.94 0.28
C THR A 326 -20.57 -22.76 -0.55
N MET A 327 -20.01 -23.80 0.06
CA MET A 327 -19.10 -24.73 -0.61
C MET A 327 -19.73 -25.30 -1.88
N GLY A 328 -19.02 -25.20 -3.00
CA GLY A 328 -19.39 -25.85 -4.26
C GLY A 328 -18.97 -27.32 -4.32
N PRO A 329 -19.42 -28.04 -5.35
CA PRO A 329 -19.15 -29.47 -5.51
C PRO A 329 -17.67 -29.80 -5.72
N ARG A 330 -16.85 -28.87 -6.23
CA ARG A 330 -15.41 -29.09 -6.49
C ARG A 330 -14.49 -28.47 -5.43
N THR A 331 -15.02 -28.12 -4.25
CA THR A 331 -14.25 -27.45 -3.21
C THR A 331 -13.04 -28.25 -2.70
N LEU A 332 -11.97 -27.53 -2.36
CA LEU A 332 -10.79 -28.05 -1.71
C LEU A 332 -10.88 -27.75 -0.20
N ASP A 333 -11.04 -28.80 0.63
CA ASP A 333 -11.28 -28.71 2.08
C ASP A 333 -10.03 -28.28 2.92
N LYS A 334 -9.27 -27.31 2.42
CA LYS A 334 -8.03 -26.80 3.04
C LYS A 334 -8.20 -25.43 3.69
N TRP A 335 -9.19 -24.67 3.25
CA TRP A 335 -9.38 -23.27 3.61
C TRP A 335 -10.72 -23.07 4.29
N TYR A 336 -10.83 -22.07 5.16
CA TYR A 336 -12.11 -21.71 5.79
C TYR A 336 -12.60 -20.32 5.38
N ASN A 337 -11.75 -19.52 4.74
CA ASN A 337 -12.09 -18.21 4.17
C ASN A 337 -11.17 -17.87 2.99
N PHE A 338 -11.63 -16.97 2.11
CA PHE A 338 -10.80 -16.28 1.11
C PHE A 338 -11.07 -14.78 1.11
N HIS A 339 -10.14 -14.01 0.55
CA HIS A 339 -10.07 -12.55 0.65
C HIS A 339 -9.90 -11.96 -0.75
N PRO A 340 -10.99 -11.83 -1.53
CA PRO A 340 -10.89 -11.35 -2.90
C PRO A 340 -10.69 -9.84 -2.94
N LEU A 341 -9.79 -9.39 -3.81
CA LEU A 341 -9.63 -8.00 -4.21
C LEU A 341 -9.94 -7.86 -5.70
N VAL A 342 -10.64 -6.79 -6.08
CA VAL A 342 -10.83 -6.44 -7.49
C VAL A 342 -9.62 -5.67 -7.97
N ALA A 343 -8.72 -6.32 -8.71
CA ALA A 343 -7.43 -5.77 -9.10
C ALA A 343 -7.56 -4.38 -9.73
N GLN A 344 -8.49 -4.19 -10.66
CA GLN A 344 -8.72 -2.92 -11.36
C GLN A 344 -9.07 -1.75 -10.41
N PHE A 345 -9.65 -2.04 -9.25
CA PHE A 345 -10.06 -1.03 -8.27
C PHE A 345 -8.96 -0.69 -7.26
N VAL A 346 -7.91 -1.51 -7.14
CA VAL A 346 -6.84 -1.33 -6.15
C VAL A 346 -5.43 -1.22 -6.75
N SER A 347 -5.29 -1.34 -8.08
CA SER A 347 -4.00 -1.25 -8.77
C SER A 347 -3.87 0.00 -9.64
N ASP A 348 -2.64 0.52 -9.76
CA ASP A 348 -2.27 1.63 -10.65
C ASP A 348 -1.85 1.18 -12.06
N ASP A 349 -1.87 -0.13 -12.35
CA ASP A 349 -1.50 -0.68 -13.65
C ASP A 349 -2.60 -0.38 -14.69
N THR A 350 -2.78 0.88 -15.02
CA THR A 350 -3.79 1.37 -15.96
C THR A 350 -3.65 0.79 -17.37
N HIS A 351 -2.55 0.10 -17.66
CA HIS A 351 -2.35 -0.64 -18.88
C HIS A 351 -3.11 -1.96 -18.85
N ALA A 352 -4.22 -1.98 -19.59
CA ALA A 352 -5.10 -3.12 -19.79
C ALA A 352 -4.39 -4.42 -20.21
N THR A 353 -3.15 -4.40 -20.71
CA THR A 353 -2.47 -5.59 -21.24
C THR A 353 -2.25 -6.66 -20.18
N LEU A 354 -1.71 -6.32 -19.00
CA LEU A 354 -1.47 -7.32 -17.95
C LEU A 354 -2.77 -7.92 -17.39
N TRP A 355 -3.80 -7.09 -17.22
CA TRP A 355 -5.12 -7.58 -16.79
C TRP A 355 -5.75 -8.45 -17.86
N LYS A 356 -5.69 -8.00 -19.12
CA LYS A 356 -6.29 -8.68 -20.25
C LYS A 356 -5.63 -10.03 -20.48
N GLU A 357 -4.30 -10.11 -20.47
CA GLU A 357 -3.57 -11.38 -20.60
C GLU A 357 -4.06 -12.40 -19.55
N ARG A 358 -4.19 -11.98 -18.28
CA ARG A 358 -4.71 -12.86 -17.22
C ARG A 358 -6.17 -13.21 -17.37
N MET A 359 -7.00 -12.27 -17.78
CA MET A 359 -8.43 -12.53 -18.00
C MET A 359 -8.65 -13.45 -19.21
N ASP A 360 -7.80 -13.36 -20.23
CA ASP A 360 -7.82 -14.19 -21.43
C ASP A 360 -7.34 -15.64 -21.14
N GLU A 361 -6.59 -15.86 -20.05
CA GLU A 361 -6.21 -17.18 -19.54
C GLU A 361 -7.33 -17.89 -18.76
N ILE A 362 -8.36 -17.15 -18.32
CA ILE A 362 -9.48 -17.71 -17.58
C ILE A 362 -10.48 -18.32 -18.56
N ASP A 363 -10.82 -19.60 -18.34
CA ASP A 363 -11.80 -20.34 -19.14
C ASP A 363 -13.14 -19.60 -19.23
N GLU A 364 -13.69 -19.53 -20.44
CA GLU A 364 -14.97 -18.90 -20.75
C GLU A 364 -16.12 -19.53 -19.94
N ASP A 365 -16.06 -20.84 -19.73
CA ASP A 365 -17.06 -21.56 -18.92
C ASP A 365 -17.02 -21.08 -17.46
N LEU A 366 -15.84 -20.71 -16.93
CA LEU A 366 -15.73 -20.24 -15.56
C LEU A 366 -16.34 -18.85 -15.36
N TRP A 367 -16.32 -17.99 -16.39
CA TRP A 367 -17.03 -16.71 -16.36
C TRP A 367 -18.54 -16.91 -16.31
N ASN A 368 -19.07 -17.89 -17.04
CA ASN A 368 -20.48 -18.25 -17.04
C ASN A 368 -20.88 -18.89 -15.70
N ASP A 369 -20.08 -19.84 -15.19
CA ASP A 369 -20.26 -20.45 -13.88
C ASP A 369 -20.32 -19.38 -12.78
N THR A 370 -19.43 -18.37 -12.83
CA THR A 370 -19.43 -17.26 -11.86
C THR A 370 -20.76 -16.49 -11.84
N TRP A 371 -21.38 -16.31 -13.00
CA TRP A 371 -22.71 -15.69 -13.11
C TRP A 371 -23.81 -16.59 -12.56
N ASP A 372 -23.77 -17.89 -12.86
CA ASP A 372 -24.75 -18.86 -12.37
C ASP A 372 -24.67 -19.01 -10.84
N TYR A 373 -23.46 -19.06 -10.28
CA TYR A 373 -23.25 -19.01 -8.83
C TYR A 373 -23.84 -17.75 -8.21
N TRP A 374 -23.80 -16.61 -8.90
CA TRP A 374 -24.49 -15.41 -8.42
C TRP A 374 -26.00 -15.56 -8.38
N LEU A 375 -26.63 -16.16 -9.39
CA LEU A 375 -28.07 -16.37 -9.40
C LEU A 375 -28.50 -17.26 -8.23
N GLU A 376 -27.75 -18.33 -7.95
CA GLU A 376 -27.96 -19.19 -6.79
C GLU A 376 -27.73 -18.44 -5.46
N TRP A 377 -26.64 -17.68 -5.38
CA TRP A 377 -26.29 -16.86 -4.22
C TRP A 377 -27.39 -15.87 -3.87
N LYS A 378 -27.85 -15.11 -4.87
CA LYS A 378 -28.93 -14.13 -4.74
C LYS A 378 -30.23 -14.78 -4.29
N ALA A 379 -30.57 -15.97 -4.80
CA ALA A 379 -31.76 -16.69 -4.38
C ALA A 379 -31.68 -17.16 -2.91
N ARG A 380 -30.49 -17.58 -2.45
CA ARG A 380 -30.28 -18.09 -1.09
C ARG A 380 -30.18 -16.99 -0.04
N HIS A 381 -29.39 -15.95 -0.32
CA HIS A 381 -29.00 -14.94 0.67
C HIS A 381 -29.68 -13.58 0.47
N GLY A 382 -30.29 -13.36 -0.69
CA GLY A 382 -30.82 -12.06 -1.10
C GLY A 382 -29.76 -11.17 -1.72
N GLU A 383 -30.21 -10.22 -2.55
CA GLU A 383 -29.32 -9.33 -3.30
C GLU A 383 -28.51 -8.37 -2.41
N ASN A 384 -28.97 -8.08 -1.19
CA ASN A 384 -28.34 -7.12 -0.27
C ASN A 384 -27.34 -7.77 0.70
N PHE A 385 -26.98 -9.04 0.49
CA PHE A 385 -26.00 -9.74 1.31
C PHE A 385 -24.63 -9.78 0.61
N PHE A 386 -23.68 -8.97 1.09
CA PHE A 386 -22.34 -8.84 0.51
C PHE A 386 -21.30 -8.46 1.57
N ARG A 387 -20.01 -8.69 1.25
CA ARG A 387 -18.84 -8.19 1.98
C ARG A 387 -18.51 -6.78 1.53
N LEU A 388 -18.01 -5.95 2.44
CA LEU A 388 -17.48 -4.64 2.06
C LEU A 388 -16.23 -4.83 1.18
N GLY A 389 -16.21 -4.20 0.01
CA GLY A 389 -15.10 -4.18 -0.94
C GLY A 389 -13.92 -3.32 -0.48
N CYS A 390 -13.56 -3.45 0.79
CA CYS A 390 -12.67 -2.57 1.52
C CYS A 390 -11.33 -3.29 1.75
N PRO A 391 -10.20 -2.81 1.21
CA PRO A 391 -8.94 -3.55 1.19
C PRO A 391 -8.44 -4.03 2.57
N THR A 392 -8.62 -3.22 3.64
CA THR A 392 -8.15 -3.63 4.97
C THR A 392 -9.11 -4.56 5.71
N LYS A 393 -10.37 -4.62 5.26
CA LYS A 393 -11.46 -5.42 5.86
C LYS A 393 -11.82 -6.65 5.05
N ILE A 394 -10.98 -7.05 4.09
CA ILE A 394 -11.18 -8.26 3.26
C ILE A 394 -11.37 -9.56 4.06
N LYS A 395 -10.99 -9.56 5.35
CA LYS A 395 -11.18 -10.69 6.27
C LYS A 395 -12.55 -10.72 6.96
N GLU A 396 -13.30 -9.62 6.91
CA GLU A 396 -14.62 -9.52 7.52
C GLU A 396 -15.67 -10.30 6.69
N MET A 397 -16.65 -10.88 7.38
CA MET A 397 -17.76 -11.60 6.75
C MET A 397 -18.76 -10.65 6.09
N ALA A 398 -19.56 -11.17 5.16
CA ALA A 398 -20.72 -10.46 4.65
C ALA A 398 -21.70 -10.10 5.76
N THR A 399 -22.32 -8.93 5.65
CA THR A 399 -23.33 -8.46 6.59
C THR A 399 -24.59 -8.06 5.83
N THR A 400 -25.77 -8.33 6.41
CA THR A 400 -27.04 -7.73 5.96
C THR A 400 -27.17 -6.28 6.44
N ARG A 401 -26.36 -5.90 7.44
CA ARG A 401 -26.30 -4.58 8.05
C ARG A 401 -25.04 -3.89 7.59
N VAL A 402 -25.17 -3.15 6.50
CA VAL A 402 -24.44 -1.88 6.40
C VAL A 402 -25.01 -1.05 7.55
N ASP A 403 -24.26 -0.96 8.66
CA ASP A 403 -24.69 -0.27 9.88
C ASP A 403 -25.28 1.10 9.52
N SER A 404 -26.39 1.51 10.13
CA SER A 404 -27.06 2.79 9.81
C SER A 404 -26.19 4.02 10.08
N SER A 405 -25.00 3.80 10.66
CA SER A 405 -23.92 4.77 10.79
C SER A 405 -23.12 5.01 9.50
N LEU A 406 -23.25 4.16 8.47
CA LEU A 406 -22.63 4.37 7.16
C LEU A 406 -23.48 5.37 6.35
N PRO A 407 -22.91 6.52 5.96
CA PRO A 407 -23.67 7.59 5.34
C PRO A 407 -24.27 7.14 4.00
N GLY A 408 -25.60 7.00 3.96
CA GLY A 408 -26.36 6.76 2.72
C GLY A 408 -27.14 5.45 2.65
N TYR A 409 -27.04 4.55 3.64
CA TYR A 409 -27.85 3.32 3.65
C TYR A 409 -29.09 3.49 4.54
N THR A 410 -30.24 3.71 3.92
CA THR A 410 -31.56 3.55 4.59
C THR A 410 -32.20 2.30 4.00
N PRO A 411 -32.59 1.30 4.82
CA PRO A 411 -33.10 0.00 4.34
C PRO A 411 -34.24 0.07 3.32
#